data_AF-A0A1F6LVD1-F1
#
_entry.id   AF-A0A1F6LVD1-F1
#
_cell.length_a   1.000
_cell.length_b   1.000
_cell.length_c   1.000
_cell.angle_alpha   90.00
_cell.angle_beta   90.00
_cell.angle_gamma   90.00
#
_symmetry.space_group_name_H-M   'P 1'
#
loop_
_entity.id
_entity.type
_entity.pdbx_description
1 polymer ?
#
loop_
_entity_poly.entity_id
_entity_poly.type
_entity_poly.pdbx_seq_one_letter_code
_entity_poly.pdbx_strand_id
1 'polypeptide(L)'
;MAFTEMDRRSYLLGFKIMGDFGAAIAVPVVLFVLAGKWLQEKFDFAPFGILGGFIIAALLSTLIIRRKAKWYAAEYKALETPRKK
;
A
#
# COMPACT_ATOMS: atom_id res chain seq x y z
N MET A 1 -14.11 30.83 0.52
CA MET A 1 -14.11 29.66 1.41
C MET A 1 -12.70 29.54 1.99
N ALA A 2 -12.52 29.91 3.26
CA ALA A 2 -11.22 29.80 3.92
C ALA A 2 -11.01 28.34 4.30
N PHE A 3 -10.19 27.62 3.54
CA PHE A 3 -9.71 26.30 3.94
C PHE A 3 -8.92 26.49 5.23
N THR A 4 -9.42 25.93 6.33
CA THR A 4 -8.70 25.99 7.60
C THR A 4 -7.41 25.18 7.46
N GLU A 5 -6.31 25.56 8.15
CA GLU A 5 -5.04 24.81 8.11
C GLU A 5 -5.21 23.31 8.44
N MET A 6 -6.24 22.97 9.22
CA MET A 6 -6.65 21.59 9.49
C MET A 6 -7.13 20.84 8.24
N ASP A 7 -7.96 21.47 7.40
CA ASP A 7 -8.46 20.83 6.16
C ASP A 7 -7.30 20.47 5.24
N ARG A 8 -6.37 21.40 5.03
CA ARG A 8 -5.22 21.17 4.13
C ARG A 8 -4.36 20.01 4.59
N ARG A 9 -4.06 19.90 5.89
CA ARG A 9 -3.25 18.80 6.44
C ARG A 9 -3.96 17.45 6.33
N SER A 10 -5.26 17.41 6.56
CA SER A 10 -6.08 16.19 6.42
C SER A 10 -6.13 15.71 4.96
N TYR A 11 -6.31 16.63 3.99
CA TYR A 11 -6.26 16.27 2.57
C TYR A 11 -4.88 15.75 2.15
N LEU A 12 -3.80 16.40 2.57
CA LEU A 12 -2.44 15.94 2.28
C LEU A 12 -2.15 14.57 2.89
N LEU A 13 -2.63 14.31 4.11
CA LEU A 13 -2.53 13.00 4.75
C LEU A 13 -3.32 11.95 3.96
N GLY A 14 -4.54 12.27 3.51
CA GLY A 14 -5.34 11.40 2.65
C GLY A 14 -4.64 11.02 1.35
N PHE A 15 -4.05 12.00 0.64
CA PHE A 15 -3.28 11.74 -0.57
C PHE A 15 -2.02 10.90 -0.30
N LYS A 16 -1.32 11.18 0.80
CA LYS A 16 -0.16 10.38 1.24
C LYS A 16 -0.57 8.93 1.48
N ILE A 17 -1.64 8.69 2.23
CA ILE A 17 -2.23 7.37 2.48
C ILE A 17 -2.54 6.67 1.15
N MET A 18 -3.30 7.33 0.26
CA MET A 18 -3.69 6.75 -1.03
C MET A 18 -2.48 6.33 -1.87
N GLY A 19 -1.49 7.21 -2.03
CA GLY A 19 -0.29 6.91 -2.81
C GLY A 19 0.56 5.80 -2.19
N ASP A 20 0.69 5.82 -0.87
CA ASP A 20 1.56 4.91 -0.13
C ASP A 20 0.95 3.49 -0.04
N PHE A 21 -0.38 3.38 0.09
CA PHE A 21 -1.09 2.10 -0.04
C PHE A 21 -1.10 1.58 -1.47
N GLY A 22 -1.34 2.45 -2.46
CA GLY A 22 -1.29 2.08 -3.87
C GLY A 22 0.08 1.51 -4.27
N ALA A 23 1.17 2.20 -3.88
CA ALA A 23 2.53 1.74 -4.10
C ALA A 23 2.82 0.42 -3.36
N ALA A 24 2.40 0.30 -2.10
CA ALA A 24 2.61 -0.91 -1.30
C ALA A 24 1.90 -2.16 -1.88
N ILE A 25 0.87 -2.00 -2.71
CA ILE A 25 0.21 -3.10 -3.43
C ILE A 25 0.85 -3.30 -4.80
N ALA A 26 0.99 -2.23 -5.58
CA ALA A 26 1.43 -2.31 -6.97
C ALA A 26 2.85 -2.86 -7.10
N VAL A 27 3.77 -2.40 -6.24
CA VAL A 27 5.19 -2.80 -6.29
C VAL A 27 5.36 -4.32 -6.13
N PRO A 28 4.89 -4.96 -5.04
CA PRO A 28 5.04 -6.40 -4.90
C PRO A 28 4.29 -7.17 -5.98
N VAL A 29 3.06 -6.78 -6.35
CA VAL A 29 2.30 -7.48 -7.39
C VAL A 29 3.07 -7.50 -8.71
N VAL A 30 3.56 -6.35 -9.17
CA VAL A 30 4.32 -6.25 -10.43
C VAL A 30 5.61 -7.07 -10.35
N LEU A 31 6.38 -6.95 -9.27
CA LEU A 31 7.64 -7.68 -9.11
C LEU A 31 7.45 -9.20 -9.12
N PHE A 32 6.49 -9.73 -8.36
CA PHE A 32 6.25 -11.17 -8.27
C PHE A 32 5.58 -11.74 -9.52
N VAL A 33 4.70 -10.98 -10.19
CA VAL A 33 4.12 -11.40 -11.47
C VAL A 33 5.20 -11.45 -12.55
N LEU A 34 6.10 -10.46 -12.63
CA LEU A 34 7.24 -10.48 -13.55
C LEU A 34 8.17 -11.65 -13.26
N ALA A 35 8.51 -11.88 -11.99
CA ALA A 35 9.34 -13.02 -11.59
C ALA A 35 8.66 -14.36 -11.93
N GLY A 36 7.35 -14.47 -11.70
CA GLY A 36 6.55 -15.65 -12.02
C GLY A 36 6.49 -15.91 -13.53
N LYS A 37 6.35 -14.85 -14.33
CA LYS A 37 6.38 -14.93 -15.80
C LYS A 37 7.75 -15.39 -16.32
N TRP A 38 8.83 -14.81 -15.79
CA TRP A 38 10.20 -15.21 -16.15
C TRP A 38 10.48 -16.68 -15.79
N LEU A 39 10.01 -17.12 -14.61
CA LEU A 39 10.13 -18.52 -14.20
C LEU A 39 9.32 -19.44 -15.12
N GLN A 40 8.12 -19.02 -15.49
CA GLN A 40 7.27 -19.79 -16.39
C GLN A 40 7.91 -19.97 -17.77
N GLU A 41 8.40 -18.88 -18.37
CA GLU A 41 9.09 -18.90 -19.67
C GLU A 41 10.33 -19.80 -19.66
N LYS A 42 11.03 -19.87 -18.52
CA LYS A 42 12.25 -20.67 -18.39
C LYS A 42 12.00 -22.18 -18.24
N PHE A 43 10.89 -22.57 -17.61
CA PHE A 43 10.62 -23.97 -17.28
C PHE A 43 9.45 -24.59 -18.08
N ASP A 44 8.84 -23.83 -19.01
CA ASP A 44 7.69 -24.24 -19.85
C ASP A 44 6.50 -24.80 -19.04
N PHE A 45 6.33 -24.29 -17.81
CA PHE A 45 5.22 -24.68 -16.95
C PHE A 45 3.93 -23.97 -17.38
N ALA A 46 2.80 -24.62 -17.13
CA ALA A 46 1.49 -23.98 -17.11
C ALA A 46 1.48 -22.74 -16.18
N PRO A 47 0.52 -21.80 -16.32
CA PRO A 47 0.55 -20.45 -15.69
C PRO A 47 0.43 -20.41 -14.16
N PHE A 48 0.74 -21.50 -13.49
CA PHE A 48 0.83 -21.62 -12.04
C PHE A 48 1.94 -20.74 -11.43
N GLY A 49 3.01 -20.45 -12.17
CA GLY A 49 4.09 -19.56 -11.69
C GLY A 49 3.62 -18.12 -11.45
N ILE A 50 2.82 -17.58 -12.38
CA ILE A 50 2.22 -16.25 -12.25
C ILE A 50 1.17 -16.25 -11.13
N LEU A 51 0.32 -17.27 -11.06
CA LEU A 51 -0.71 -17.38 -10.02
C LEU A 51 -0.09 -17.47 -8.62
N GLY A 52 0.96 -18.27 -8.45
CA GLY A 52 1.70 -18.37 -7.20
C GLY A 52 2.36 -17.05 -6.81
N GLY A 53 3.00 -16.37 -7.77
CA GLY A 53 3.57 -15.04 -7.58
C GLY A 53 2.53 -14.01 -7.13
N PHE A 54 1.35 -14.02 -7.75
CA PHE A 54 0.26 -13.13 -7.37
C PHE A 54 -0.25 -13.39 -5.95
N ILE A 55 -0.43 -14.66 -5.56
CA ILE A 55 -0.87 -15.02 -4.20
C ILE A 55 0.17 -14.57 -3.17
N ILE A 56 1.46 -14.82 -3.42
CA ILE A 56 2.55 -14.38 -2.53
C ILE A 56 2.56 -12.85 -2.42
N ALA A 57 2.41 -12.15 -3.53
CA ALA A 57 2.32 -10.68 -3.53
C ALA A 57 1.12 -10.17 -2.74
N ALA A 58 -0.04 -10.80 -2.86
CA ALA A 58 -1.25 -10.42 -2.13
C ALA A 58 -1.08 -10.62 -0.61
N LEU A 59 -0.45 -11.72 -0.19
CA LEU A 59 -0.15 -11.98 1.22
C LEU A 59 0.85 -10.96 1.77
N LEU A 60 1.95 -10.70 1.05
CA LEU A 60 2.95 -9.71 1.45
C LEU A 60 2.35 -8.31 1.52
N SER A 61 1.55 -7.91 0.52
CA SER A 61 0.84 -6.63 0.52
C SER A 61 -0.05 -6.52 1.75
N THR A 62 -0.83 -7.55 2.07
CA THR A 62 -1.72 -7.56 3.24
C THR A 62 -0.96 -7.31 4.55
N LEU A 63 0.22 -7.93 4.72
CA LEU A 63 1.06 -7.73 5.90
C LEU A 63 1.61 -6.30 5.99
N ILE A 64 2.06 -5.73 4.87
CA ILE A 64 2.57 -4.36 4.78
C ILE A 64 1.45 -3.35 5.09
N ILE A 65 0.29 -3.53 4.46
CA ILE A 65 -0.90 -2.68 4.60
C ILE A 65 -1.35 -2.65 6.06
N ARG A 66 -1.42 -3.81 6.73
CA ARG A 66 -1.82 -3.88 8.14
C ARG A 66 -0.93 -3.06 9.06
N ARG A 67 0.39 -3.04 8.81
CA ARG A 67 1.33 -2.22 9.60
C ARG A 67 1.15 -0.73 9.30
N LYS A 68 1.05 -0.35 8.01
CA LYS A 68 0.84 1.04 7.60
C LYS A 68 -0.49 1.60 8.09
N ALA A 69 -1.57 0.82 8.06
CA ALA A 69 -2.89 1.26 8.51
C ALA A 69 -2.90 1.64 9.99
N LYS A 70 -2.23 0.86 10.85
CA LYS A 70 -2.09 1.19 12.28
C LYS A 70 -1.30 2.48 12.50
N TRP A 71 -0.24 2.70 11.71
CA TRP A 71 0.58 3.91 11.79
C TRP A 71 -0.19 5.16 11.36
N TYR A 72 -0.88 5.10 10.21
CA TYR A 72 -1.70 6.20 9.72
C TYR A 72 -2.90 6.51 10.63
N ALA A 73 -3.50 5.50 11.26
CA ALA A 73 -4.55 5.72 12.26
C ALA A 73 -4.04 6.49 13.48
N ALA A 74 -2.79 6.27 13.90
CA ALA A 74 -2.18 7.04 14.97
C ALA A 74 -1.85 8.48 14.54
N GLU A 75 -1.32 8.66 13.32
CA GLU A 75 -1.02 9.98 12.74
C GLU A 75 -2.29 10.83 12.58
N TYR A 76 -3.40 10.23 12.15
CA TYR A 76 -4.71 10.89 12.04
C TYR A 76 -5.25 11.34 13.41
N LYS A 77 -5.22 10.47 14.43
CA LYS A 77 -5.66 10.82 15.80
C LYS A 77 -4.84 11.95 16.43
N ALA A 78 -3.54 12.03 16.09
CA ALA A 78 -2.66 13.11 16.54
C ALA A 78 -3.02 14.47 15.92
N LEU A 79 -3.64 14.50 14.74
CA LEU A 79 -4.15 15.72 14.11
C LEU A 79 -5.49 16.17 14.70
N GLU A 80 -6.34 15.23 15.14
CA GLU A 80 -7.63 15.54 15.77
C GLU A 80 -7.53 16.00 17.23
N THR A 81 -6.46 15.62 17.96
CA THR A 81 -6.30 16.05 19.35
C THR A 81 -5.77 17.49 19.38
N PRO A 82 -6.58 18.51 19.75
CA PRO A 82 -6.10 19.87 19.80
C PRO A 82 -4.98 19.94 20.85
N ARG A 83 -3.83 20.49 20.45
CA ARG A 83 -2.75 20.83 21.37
C ARG A 83 -3.35 21.81 22.38
N LYS A 84 -3.72 21.34 23.59
CA LYS A 84 -4.05 22.25 24.71
C LYS A 84 -2.82 23.13 24.91
N LYS A 85 -2.93 24.38 24.46
CA LYS A 85 -2.05 25.46 24.91
C LYS A 85 -2.49 25.88 26.30
#